data_AF-A0A8J8EMH6-F1
#
_entry.id   AF-A0A8J8EMH6-F1
#
_cell.length_a   1.000
_cell.length_b   1.000
_cell.length_c   1.000
_cell.angle_alpha   90.00
_cell.angle_beta   90.00
_cell.angle_gamma   90.00
#
_symmetry.space_group_name_H-M   'P 1'
#
loop_
_entity.id
_entity.type
_entity.pdbx_description
1 polymer ?
#
loop_
_entity_poly.entity_id
_entity_poly.type
_entity_poly.pdbx_seq_one_letter_code
_entity_poly.pdbx_strand_id
1 'polypeptide(L)'
;MGFRNLLRKAGEVTKKAIDRAGKEVKWRKKVGEAKREILARFSVQQLKKIAASKGISLVYEDPITGERQRLTTKTEIVGRLARNLSFEEVVDLARRYKVRYSDIVQELEKFRQELFEEKSRKRSEKEALESIYEADEYEAEEVNTEDMLDVFDSLRDFRPIGGFVKDEDDLKNQIASWLAHAFGPNNVQVEVPIERYRVDIVVEDRVAIEVKIASSVSKLQRLLGQMRVYKDYFDDVIAVILDIGKDVDLERYITKLRRDGVRVLVIEGKKTTKKKGKKREVVIRIQT
;
A
#
# COMPACT_ATOMS: atom_id res chain seq x y z
N MET A 1 -27.78 22.94 27.70
CA MET A 1 -26.46 22.29 27.64
C MET A 1 -26.42 21.24 26.50
N GLY A 2 -26.38 21.65 25.22
CA GLY A 2 -26.70 20.72 24.12
C GLY A 2 -25.68 20.54 22.98
N PHE A 3 -24.96 21.59 22.57
CA PHE A 3 -24.22 21.54 21.30
C PHE A 3 -22.68 21.63 21.47
N ARG A 4 -22.20 22.44 22.42
CA ARG A 4 -20.77 22.59 22.72
C ARG A 4 -20.13 21.33 23.31
N ASN A 5 -20.88 20.56 24.12
CA ASN A 5 -20.39 19.28 24.65
C ASN A 5 -20.38 18.18 23.58
N LEU A 6 -21.25 18.27 22.57
CA LEU A 6 -21.34 17.28 21.50
C LEU A 6 -20.18 17.45 20.50
N LEU A 7 -19.86 18.68 20.12
CA LEU A 7 -18.70 19.01 19.28
C LEU A 7 -17.36 18.70 19.97
N ARG A 8 -17.27 18.92 21.28
CA ARG A 8 -16.07 18.58 22.06
C ARG A 8 -15.88 17.07 22.19
N LYS A 9 -16.96 16.31 22.40
CA LYS A 9 -16.93 14.83 22.37
C LYS A 9 -16.57 14.29 20.98
N ALA A 10 -17.12 14.86 19.91
CA ALA A 10 -16.79 14.45 18.54
C ALA A 10 -15.30 14.67 18.21
N GLY A 11 -14.74 15.85 18.55
CA GLY A 11 -13.31 16.12 18.35
C GLY A 11 -12.37 15.25 19.20
N GLU A 12 -12.76 14.89 20.43
CA GLU A 12 -12.01 13.95 21.27
C GLU A 12 -12.06 12.51 20.75
N VAL A 13 -13.18 12.09 20.16
CA VAL A 13 -13.32 10.76 19.52
C VAL A 13 -12.49 10.68 18.24
N THR A 14 -12.54 11.70 17.36
CA THR A 14 -11.72 11.75 16.12
C THR A 14 -10.23 11.75 16.43
N LYS A 15 -9.78 12.49 17.46
CA LYS A 15 -8.36 12.52 17.85
C LYS A 15 -7.86 11.18 18.40
N LYS A 16 -8.71 10.45 19.14
CA LYS A 16 -8.39 9.11 19.66
C LYS A 16 -8.34 8.07 18.55
N ALA A 17 -9.24 8.14 17.56
CA ALA A 17 -9.22 7.26 16.40
C ALA A 17 -7.95 7.45 15.55
N ILE A 18 -7.57 8.70 15.28
CA ILE A 18 -6.34 9.02 14.52
C ILE A 18 -5.06 8.57 15.27
N ASP A 19 -5.00 8.78 16.60
CA ASP A 19 -3.88 8.33 17.41
C ASP A 19 -3.76 6.80 17.43
N ARG A 20 -4.90 6.11 17.46
CA ARG A 20 -4.97 4.65 17.43
C ARG A 20 -4.54 4.07 16.07
N ALA A 21 -5.06 4.59 14.96
CA ALA A 21 -4.64 4.16 13.62
C ALA A 21 -3.13 4.39 13.39
N GLY A 22 -2.59 5.52 13.87
CA GLY A 22 -1.15 5.79 13.81
C GLY A 22 -0.30 4.82 14.65
N LYS A 23 -0.83 4.34 15.79
CA LYS A 23 -0.21 3.29 16.61
C LYS A 23 -0.29 1.93 15.90
N GLU A 24 -1.41 1.58 15.29
CA GLU A 24 -1.59 0.33 14.53
C GLU A 24 -0.64 0.22 13.32
N VAL A 25 -0.46 1.30 12.55
CA VAL A 25 0.52 1.30 11.43
C VAL A 25 1.95 1.05 11.93
N LYS A 26 2.33 1.69 13.05
CA LYS A 26 3.64 1.47 13.68
C LYS A 26 3.79 0.03 14.18
N TRP A 27 2.72 -0.54 14.74
CA TRP A 27 2.67 -1.93 15.18
C TRP A 27 2.92 -2.89 14.01
N ARG A 28 2.16 -2.78 12.92
CA ARG A 28 2.31 -3.63 11.73
C ARG A 28 3.70 -3.57 11.13
N LYS A 29 4.27 -2.37 11.04
CA LYS A 29 5.65 -2.21 10.57
C LYS A 29 6.62 -3.00 11.44
N LYS A 30 6.48 -2.90 12.77
CA LYS A 30 7.35 -3.63 13.72
C LYS A 30 7.12 -5.14 13.67
N VAL A 31 5.88 -5.61 13.49
CA VAL A 31 5.58 -7.03 13.25
C VAL A 31 6.27 -7.53 11.98
N GLY A 32 6.21 -6.76 10.88
CA GLY A 32 6.90 -7.09 9.63
C GLY A 32 8.43 -7.16 9.78
N GLU A 33 9.01 -6.24 10.56
CA GLU A 33 10.43 -6.27 10.93
C GLU A 33 10.78 -7.53 11.75
N ALA A 34 9.97 -7.85 12.77
CA ALA A 34 10.16 -9.03 13.60
C ALA A 34 10.09 -10.33 12.78
N LYS A 35 9.15 -10.45 11.84
CA LYS A 35 9.08 -11.60 10.91
C LYS A 35 10.36 -11.77 10.12
N ARG A 36 10.87 -10.66 9.54
CA ARG A 36 12.12 -10.66 8.79
C ARG A 36 13.30 -11.05 9.67
N GLU A 37 13.36 -10.56 10.89
CA GLU A 37 14.44 -10.87 11.82
C GLU A 37 14.43 -12.35 12.25
N ILE A 38 13.25 -12.90 12.57
CA ILE A 38 13.10 -14.34 12.87
C ILE A 38 13.54 -15.17 11.66
N LEU A 39 13.01 -14.86 10.46
CA LEU A 39 13.34 -15.57 9.23
C LEU A 39 14.83 -15.44 8.85
N ALA A 40 15.46 -14.30 9.14
CA ALA A 40 16.88 -14.09 8.92
C ALA A 40 17.77 -15.00 9.77
N ARG A 41 17.25 -15.63 10.83
CA ARG A 41 18.01 -16.60 11.65
C ARG A 41 18.04 -18.01 11.04
N PHE A 42 17.18 -18.31 10.09
CA PHE A 42 17.17 -19.61 9.41
C PHE A 42 18.34 -19.72 8.42
N SER A 43 18.77 -20.94 8.12
CA SER A 43 19.69 -21.19 7.01
C SER A 43 18.96 -21.03 5.67
N VAL A 44 19.70 -20.69 4.61
CA VAL A 44 19.13 -20.59 3.25
C VAL A 44 18.45 -21.88 2.83
N GLN A 45 18.99 -23.04 3.24
CA GLN A 45 18.40 -24.33 2.93
C GLN A 45 17.05 -24.53 3.65
N GLN A 46 16.94 -24.11 4.91
CA GLN A 46 15.68 -24.14 5.64
C GLN A 46 14.65 -23.20 4.99
N LEU A 47 15.04 -21.96 4.67
CA LEU A 47 14.15 -21.01 4.00
C LEU A 47 13.62 -21.54 2.66
N LYS A 48 14.47 -22.20 1.86
CA LYS A 48 14.05 -22.86 0.61
C LYS A 48 13.06 -24.00 0.85
N LYS A 49 13.27 -24.81 1.88
CA LYS A 49 12.33 -25.88 2.26
C LYS A 49 10.99 -25.32 2.73
N ILE A 50 11.03 -24.25 3.51
CA ILE A 50 9.84 -23.54 3.98
C ILE A 50 9.03 -23.01 2.79
N ALA A 51 9.69 -22.29 1.88
CA ALA A 51 9.06 -21.76 0.68
C ALA A 51 8.38 -22.87 -0.14
N ALA A 52 9.08 -23.98 -0.38
CA ALA A 52 8.51 -25.13 -1.08
C ALA A 52 7.30 -25.73 -0.35
N SER A 53 7.40 -25.94 0.97
CA SER A 53 6.31 -26.51 1.77
C SER A 53 5.06 -25.63 1.83
N LYS A 54 5.24 -24.32 1.67
CA LYS A 54 4.18 -23.31 1.72
C LYS A 54 3.68 -22.90 0.33
N GLY A 55 4.20 -23.52 -0.73
CA GLY A 55 3.83 -23.17 -2.11
C GLY A 55 4.31 -21.78 -2.56
N ILE A 56 5.29 -21.20 -1.87
CA ILE A 56 5.81 -19.86 -2.15
C ILE A 56 6.94 -19.97 -3.18
N SER A 57 6.75 -19.35 -4.35
CA SER A 57 7.77 -19.34 -5.40
C SER A 57 8.98 -18.51 -5.00
N LEU A 58 10.17 -19.11 -5.11
CA LEU A 58 11.47 -18.44 -5.03
C LEU A 58 12.06 -18.13 -6.40
N VAL A 59 11.26 -18.28 -7.45
CA VAL A 59 11.59 -17.85 -8.80
C VAL A 59 10.68 -16.67 -9.11
N TYR A 60 11.28 -15.60 -9.58
CA TYR A 60 10.57 -14.47 -10.18
C TYR A 60 10.95 -14.41 -11.66
N GLU A 61 10.06 -13.88 -12.48
CA GLU A 61 10.36 -13.66 -13.89
C GLU A 61 10.97 -12.27 -14.01
N ASP A 62 12.19 -12.16 -14.52
CA ASP A 62 12.81 -10.88 -14.85
C ASP A 62 11.98 -10.25 -15.96
N PRO A 63 11.33 -9.10 -15.71
CA PRO A 63 10.37 -8.52 -16.63
C PRO A 63 11.03 -7.81 -17.82
N ILE A 64 12.37 -7.70 -17.85
CA ILE A 64 13.15 -7.08 -18.92
C ILE A 64 13.54 -8.14 -19.96
N THR A 65 13.99 -9.30 -19.50
CA THR A 65 14.45 -10.39 -20.37
C THR A 65 13.40 -11.48 -20.54
N GLY A 66 12.37 -11.52 -19.68
CA GLY A 66 11.47 -12.67 -19.53
C GLY A 66 12.15 -13.87 -18.88
N GLU A 67 13.39 -13.71 -18.40
CA GLU A 67 14.15 -14.81 -17.84
C GLU A 67 13.73 -15.07 -16.41
N ARG A 68 13.41 -16.33 -16.12
CA ARG A 68 13.13 -16.76 -14.75
C ARG A 68 14.40 -16.67 -13.91
N GLN A 69 14.45 -15.66 -13.04
CA GLN A 69 15.51 -15.48 -12.07
C GLN A 69 15.12 -16.06 -10.72
N ARG A 70 16.08 -16.73 -10.11
CA ARG A 70 15.89 -17.34 -8.79
C ARG A 70 16.31 -16.34 -7.73
N LEU A 71 15.51 -16.17 -6.69
CA LEU A 71 15.95 -15.48 -5.48
C LEU A 71 17.14 -16.25 -4.91
N THR A 72 18.31 -15.62 -4.96
CA THR A 72 19.58 -16.28 -4.64
C THR A 72 20.07 -15.86 -3.27
N THR A 73 19.84 -14.61 -2.89
CA THR A 73 20.33 -14.09 -1.62
C THR A 73 19.40 -14.46 -0.48
N LYS A 74 19.97 -14.59 0.72
CA LYS A 74 19.21 -14.87 1.93
C LYS A 74 18.18 -13.77 2.21
N THR A 75 18.56 -12.51 2.03
CA THR A 75 17.72 -11.34 2.27
C THR A 75 16.48 -11.34 1.37
N GLU A 76 16.63 -11.65 0.09
CA GLU A 76 15.50 -11.75 -0.87
C GLU A 76 14.52 -12.85 -0.46
N ILE A 77 15.03 -14.03 -0.12
CA ILE A 77 14.21 -15.16 0.29
C ILE A 77 13.46 -14.82 1.59
N VAL A 78 14.13 -14.21 2.56
CA VAL A 78 13.52 -13.72 3.81
C VAL A 78 12.42 -12.70 3.52
N GLY A 79 12.68 -11.72 2.66
CA GLY A 79 11.69 -10.71 2.28
C GLY A 79 10.48 -11.31 1.56
N ARG A 80 10.67 -12.33 0.71
CA ARG A 80 9.56 -13.05 0.08
C ARG A 80 8.73 -13.83 1.11
N LEU A 81 9.38 -14.55 2.02
CA LEU A 81 8.69 -15.35 3.05
C LEU A 81 7.95 -14.47 4.07
N ALA A 82 8.56 -13.38 4.54
CA ALA A 82 7.95 -12.48 5.52
C ALA A 82 6.64 -11.83 5.03
N ARG A 83 6.51 -11.66 3.70
CA ARG A 83 5.31 -11.12 3.06
C ARG A 83 4.18 -12.14 2.93
N ASN A 84 4.51 -13.43 2.82
CA ASN A 84 3.55 -14.49 2.47
C ASN A 84 3.16 -15.39 3.66
N LEU A 85 3.80 -15.22 4.81
CA LEU A 85 3.52 -15.99 6.03
C LEU A 85 2.98 -15.06 7.10
N SER A 86 2.08 -15.48 7.99
CA SER A 86 1.69 -14.70 9.18
C SER A 86 2.80 -14.66 10.24
N PHE A 87 2.68 -13.81 11.27
CA PHE A 87 3.65 -13.81 12.37
C PHE A 87 3.62 -15.16 13.13
N GLU A 88 2.42 -15.68 13.38
CA GLU A 88 2.21 -17.00 13.98
C GLU A 88 2.90 -18.11 13.19
N GLU A 89 2.68 -18.16 11.87
CA GLU A 89 3.31 -19.17 11.02
C GLU A 89 4.85 -19.12 11.09
N VAL A 90 5.42 -17.90 11.15
CA VAL A 90 6.86 -17.70 11.29
C VAL A 90 7.37 -18.20 12.64
N VAL A 91 6.66 -17.94 13.74
CA VAL A 91 7.00 -18.44 15.08
C VAL A 91 6.91 -19.97 15.11
N ASP A 92 5.87 -20.56 14.54
CA ASP A 92 5.70 -22.01 14.47
C ASP A 92 6.78 -22.70 13.64
N LEU A 93 7.21 -22.04 12.55
CA LEU A 93 8.39 -22.49 11.80
C LEU A 93 9.64 -22.39 12.67
N ALA A 94 9.83 -21.31 13.41
CA ALA A 94 11.01 -21.14 14.25
C ALA A 94 11.07 -22.20 15.35
N ARG A 95 9.94 -22.50 15.99
CA ARG A 95 9.79 -23.59 16.97
C ARG A 95 10.11 -24.95 16.34
N ARG A 96 9.53 -25.28 15.19
CA ARG A 96 9.76 -26.56 14.48
C ARG A 96 11.22 -26.76 14.08
N TYR A 97 11.86 -25.71 13.59
CA TYR A 97 13.27 -25.74 13.18
C TYR A 97 14.24 -25.45 14.32
N LYS A 98 13.75 -25.27 15.55
CA LYS A 98 14.54 -24.94 16.77
C LYS A 98 15.40 -23.68 16.59
N VAL A 99 14.91 -22.71 15.83
CA VAL A 99 15.51 -21.38 15.65
C VAL A 99 15.09 -20.51 16.83
N ARG A 100 16.04 -19.80 17.46
CA ARG A 100 15.75 -18.90 18.57
C ARG A 100 14.97 -17.68 18.10
N TYR A 101 13.79 -17.43 18.68
CA TYR A 101 12.92 -16.30 18.37
C TYR A 101 12.44 -15.52 19.60
N SER A 102 12.68 -16.05 20.81
CA SER A 102 12.09 -15.56 22.06
C SER A 102 12.48 -14.12 22.42
N ASP A 103 13.70 -13.72 22.10
CA ASP A 103 14.19 -12.35 22.26
C ASP A 103 13.45 -11.35 21.36
N ILE A 104 13.13 -11.74 20.13
CA ILE A 104 12.36 -10.90 19.19
C ILE A 104 10.93 -10.75 19.67
N VAL A 105 10.31 -11.83 20.15
CA VAL A 105 8.95 -11.80 20.71
C VAL A 105 8.89 -10.88 21.93
N GLN A 106 9.89 -10.93 22.82
CA GLN A 106 9.96 -10.04 23.99
C GLN A 106 10.15 -8.58 23.58
N GLU A 107 10.99 -8.30 22.59
CA GLU A 107 11.16 -6.94 22.06
C GLU A 107 9.85 -6.41 21.46
N LEU A 108 9.19 -7.24 20.65
CA LEU A 108 7.93 -6.89 20.01
C LEU A 108 6.82 -6.62 21.04
N GLU A 109 6.69 -7.46 22.07
CA GLU A 109 5.74 -7.24 23.17
C GLU A 109 6.06 -5.96 23.96
N LYS A 110 7.35 -5.70 24.25
CA LYS A 110 7.76 -4.47 24.93
C LYS A 110 7.41 -3.22 24.10
N PHE A 111 7.65 -3.29 22.80
CA PHE A 111 7.26 -2.24 21.87
C PHE A 111 5.75 -2.02 21.87
N ARG A 112 4.95 -3.09 21.87
CA ARG A 112 3.49 -3.00 21.98
C ARG A 112 3.08 -2.28 23.25
N GLN A 113 3.58 -2.72 24.40
CA GLN A 113 3.23 -2.14 25.69
C GLN A 113 3.57 -0.65 25.75
N GLU A 114 4.71 -0.25 25.20
CA GLU A 114 5.10 1.16 25.09
C GLU A 114 4.19 1.94 24.13
N LEU A 115 3.83 1.35 22.99
CA LEU A 115 3.02 1.99 21.96
C LEU A 115 1.57 2.22 22.41
N PHE A 116 1.01 1.28 23.15
CA PHE A 116 -0.37 1.32 23.65
C PHE A 116 -0.48 1.72 25.13
N GLU A 117 0.61 2.17 25.74
CA GLU A 117 0.67 2.65 27.13
C GLU A 117 0.20 1.60 28.16
N GLU A 118 0.38 0.31 27.85
CA GLU A 118 0.06 -0.79 28.77
C GLU A 118 1.07 -0.85 29.92
N LYS A 119 0.62 -1.21 31.13
CA LYS A 119 1.52 -1.39 32.27
C LYS A 119 2.54 -2.49 31.96
N SER A 120 3.83 -2.12 31.99
CA SER A 120 4.92 -3.08 31.80
C SER A 120 4.82 -4.22 32.80
N ARG A 121 4.49 -5.41 32.30
CA ARG A 121 4.45 -6.66 33.06
C ARG A 121 5.39 -7.63 32.36
N LYS A 122 6.26 -8.30 33.12
CA LYS A 122 6.99 -9.46 32.62
C LYS A 122 5.98 -10.58 32.39
N ARG A 123 5.56 -10.74 31.15
CA ARG A 123 4.75 -11.86 30.67
C ARG A 123 5.66 -13.02 30.30
N SER A 124 5.18 -14.25 30.48
CA SER A 124 5.81 -15.44 29.92
C SER A 124 5.79 -15.37 28.38
N GLU A 125 6.65 -16.12 27.71
CA GLU A 125 6.68 -16.16 26.24
C GLU A 125 5.33 -16.55 25.64
N LYS A 126 4.62 -17.49 26.29
CA LYS A 126 3.30 -17.93 25.86
C LYS A 126 2.27 -16.80 25.92
N GLU A 127 2.22 -16.08 27.04
CA GLU A 127 1.33 -14.93 27.21
C GLU A 127 1.67 -13.78 26.25
N ALA A 128 2.96 -13.57 25.96
CA ALA A 128 3.39 -12.58 24.97
C ALA A 128 2.94 -12.97 23.55
N LEU A 129 3.02 -14.25 23.19
CA LEU A 129 2.53 -14.73 21.90
C LEU A 129 1.02 -14.64 21.78
N GLU A 130 0.25 -15.10 22.78
CA GLU A 130 -1.22 -14.98 22.81
C GLU A 130 -1.64 -13.51 22.66
N SER A 131 -1.00 -12.60 23.41
CA SER A 131 -1.14 -11.15 23.26
C SER A 131 -0.94 -10.70 21.81
N ILE A 132 0.21 -11.03 21.20
CA ILE A 132 0.55 -10.61 19.84
C ILE A 132 -0.43 -11.18 18.81
N TYR A 133 -0.81 -12.46 18.93
CA TYR A 133 -1.74 -13.12 18.02
C TYR A 133 -3.13 -12.52 18.11
N GLU A 134 -3.65 -12.30 19.32
CA GLU A 134 -4.92 -11.60 19.50
C GLU A 134 -4.87 -10.22 18.84
N ALA A 135 -3.80 -9.45 19.01
CA ALA A 135 -3.67 -8.16 18.34
C ALA A 135 -3.59 -8.28 16.80
N ASP A 136 -2.86 -9.24 16.26
CA ASP A 136 -2.74 -9.48 14.81
C ASP A 136 -4.08 -9.96 14.21
N GLU A 137 -4.85 -10.76 14.95
CA GLU A 137 -6.14 -11.33 14.55
C GLU A 137 -7.29 -10.32 14.69
N TYR A 138 -7.38 -9.60 15.82
CA TYR A 138 -8.27 -8.44 15.97
C TYR A 138 -7.98 -7.38 14.91
N GLU A 139 -6.72 -7.15 14.54
CA GLU A 139 -6.39 -6.26 13.42
C GLU A 139 -6.84 -6.82 12.07
N ALA A 140 -6.68 -8.13 11.81
CA ALA A 140 -7.17 -8.74 10.58
C ALA A 140 -8.71 -8.68 10.47
N GLU A 141 -9.43 -8.74 11.59
CA GLU A 141 -10.90 -8.67 11.67
C GLU A 141 -11.45 -7.22 11.70
N GLU A 142 -10.89 -6.29 12.50
CA GLU A 142 -11.28 -4.86 12.54
C GLU A 142 -11.00 -4.18 11.18
N VAL A 143 -9.89 -4.54 10.51
CA VAL A 143 -9.57 -4.05 9.16
C VAL A 143 -10.59 -4.47 8.12
N ASN A 144 -11.20 -5.65 8.28
CA ASN A 144 -12.20 -6.13 7.33
C ASN A 144 -13.56 -5.45 7.52
N THR A 145 -13.81 -4.81 8.67
CA THR A 145 -15.19 -4.49 9.05
C THR A 145 -15.48 -3.00 9.23
N GLU A 146 -14.54 -2.12 9.60
CA GLU A 146 -14.96 -0.73 9.92
C GLU A 146 -14.10 0.49 9.52
N ASP A 147 -12.80 0.44 9.17
CA ASP A 147 -12.09 1.73 8.88
C ASP A 147 -10.78 1.65 8.04
N MET A 148 -10.65 0.71 7.08
CA MET A 148 -9.71 0.98 5.98
C MET A 148 -10.39 1.97 5.02
N LEU A 149 -9.96 3.23 5.02
CA LEU A 149 -10.04 4.04 3.80
C LEU A 149 -9.23 3.29 2.74
N ASP A 150 -9.89 2.43 1.97
CA ASP A 150 -9.27 1.83 0.82
C ASP A 150 -8.76 2.98 -0.06
N VAL A 151 -7.47 2.96 -0.41
CA VAL A 151 -6.86 3.99 -1.27
C VAL A 151 -7.71 4.20 -2.52
N PHE A 152 -8.31 3.12 -3.05
CA PHE A 152 -9.19 3.19 -4.19
C PHE A 152 -10.54 3.87 -3.90
N ASP A 153 -11.14 3.66 -2.73
CA ASP A 153 -12.36 4.35 -2.32
C ASP A 153 -12.10 5.84 -2.04
N SER A 154 -10.98 6.17 -1.39
CA SER A 154 -10.56 7.57 -1.22
C SER A 154 -10.35 8.27 -2.56
N LEU A 155 -9.83 7.57 -3.58
CA LEU A 155 -9.68 8.10 -4.94
C LEU A 155 -11.02 8.28 -5.67
N ARG A 156 -12.06 7.49 -5.37
CA ARG A 156 -13.41 7.71 -5.94
C ARG A 156 -14.02 9.04 -5.48
N ASP A 157 -13.70 9.44 -4.26
CA ASP A 157 -14.14 10.70 -3.66
C ASP A 157 -13.29 11.90 -4.05
N PHE A 158 -12.13 11.68 -4.66
CA PHE A 158 -11.25 12.75 -5.11
C PHE A 158 -11.99 13.74 -6.04
N ARG A 159 -11.81 15.03 -5.77
CA ARG A 159 -12.26 16.12 -6.64
C ARG A 159 -11.11 17.12 -6.84
N PRO A 160 -10.75 17.45 -8.09
CA PRO A 160 -9.67 18.39 -8.35
C PRO A 160 -10.05 19.80 -7.89
N ILE A 161 -9.03 20.56 -7.47
CA ILE A 161 -9.18 21.92 -6.97
C ILE A 161 -9.74 22.81 -8.09
N GLY A 162 -10.90 23.41 -7.81
CA GLY A 162 -11.61 24.26 -8.78
C GLY A 162 -12.27 23.50 -9.94
N GLY A 163 -12.30 22.16 -9.91
CA GLY A 163 -12.95 21.34 -10.92
C GLY A 163 -12.19 21.20 -12.23
N PHE A 164 -10.89 21.53 -12.25
CA PHE A 164 -10.06 21.44 -13.46
C PHE A 164 -8.66 20.91 -13.17
N VAL A 165 -8.07 20.34 -14.20
CA VAL A 165 -6.70 19.79 -14.24
C VAL A 165 -6.02 20.34 -15.48
N LYS A 166 -4.74 20.72 -15.39
CA LYS A 166 -3.98 21.25 -16.53
C LYS A 166 -3.37 20.15 -17.38
N ASP A 167 -2.70 19.22 -16.72
CA ASP A 167 -1.92 18.14 -17.32
C ASP A 167 -1.83 16.94 -16.36
N GLU A 168 -1.10 15.90 -16.78
CA GLU A 168 -0.89 14.69 -15.97
C GLU A 168 -0.19 15.01 -14.64
N ASP A 169 0.74 15.96 -14.65
CA ASP A 169 1.55 16.31 -13.49
C ASP A 169 0.71 17.06 -12.44
N ASP A 170 -0.14 17.98 -12.87
CA ASP A 170 -1.13 18.66 -12.04
C ASP A 170 -2.13 17.66 -11.43
N LEU A 171 -2.63 16.70 -12.21
CA LEU A 171 -3.51 15.64 -11.68
C LEU A 171 -2.81 14.81 -10.62
N LYS A 172 -1.60 14.34 -10.92
CA LYS A 172 -0.76 13.58 -9.97
C LYS A 172 -0.56 14.36 -8.68
N ASN A 173 -0.15 15.62 -8.76
CA ASN A 173 0.12 16.44 -7.57
C ASN A 173 -1.14 16.69 -6.74
N GLN A 174 -2.30 16.92 -7.39
CA GLN A 174 -3.58 17.08 -6.68
C GLN A 174 -4.03 15.77 -6.01
N ILE A 175 -3.89 14.63 -6.68
CA ILE A 175 -4.16 13.31 -6.09
C ILE A 175 -3.21 13.03 -4.92
N ALA A 176 -1.92 13.27 -5.08
CA ALA A 176 -0.94 13.08 -4.02
C ALA A 176 -1.25 13.95 -2.81
N SER A 177 -1.63 15.22 -3.01
CA SER A 177 -2.05 16.10 -1.92
C SER A 177 -3.33 15.63 -1.23
N TRP A 178 -4.30 15.09 -1.98
CA TRP A 178 -5.53 14.51 -1.43
C TRP A 178 -5.23 13.29 -0.57
N LEU A 179 -4.45 12.35 -1.11
CA LEU A 179 -4.01 11.16 -0.40
C LEU A 179 -3.16 11.50 0.82
N ALA A 180 -2.25 12.48 0.73
CA ALA A 180 -1.45 12.92 1.86
C ALA A 180 -2.32 13.52 2.98
N HIS A 181 -3.46 14.14 2.64
CA HIS A 181 -4.42 14.61 3.62
C HIS A 181 -5.19 13.45 4.28
N ALA A 182 -5.58 12.44 3.48
CA ALA A 182 -6.34 11.28 3.95
C ALA A 182 -5.50 10.28 4.75
N PHE A 183 -4.29 9.97 4.28
CA PHE A 183 -3.41 8.91 4.79
C PHE A 183 -2.19 9.44 5.56
N GLY A 184 -1.98 10.76 5.57
CA GLY A 184 -0.82 11.40 6.18
C GLY A 184 0.34 11.60 5.19
N PRO A 185 1.06 12.74 5.28
CA PRO A 185 2.07 13.12 4.28
C PRO A 185 3.31 12.23 4.25
N ASN A 186 3.65 11.58 5.36
CA ASN A 186 4.80 10.66 5.41
C ASN A 186 4.48 9.29 4.78
N ASN A 187 3.20 9.01 4.55
CA ASN A 187 2.74 7.75 3.96
C ASN A 187 2.49 7.89 2.46
N VAL A 188 2.72 9.06 1.87
CA VAL A 188 2.54 9.30 0.44
C VAL A 188 3.85 9.79 -0.15
N GLN A 189 4.40 9.01 -1.07
CA GLN A 189 5.60 9.35 -1.81
C GLN A 189 5.23 9.58 -3.27
N VAL A 190 5.85 10.57 -3.90
CA VAL A 190 5.67 10.84 -5.32
C VAL A 190 6.94 10.49 -6.07
N GLU A 191 6.80 10.15 -7.35
CA GLU A 191 7.96 10.02 -8.25
C GLU A 191 8.97 8.96 -7.77
N VAL A 192 8.47 7.85 -7.21
CA VAL A 192 9.29 6.80 -6.59
C VAL A 192 10.00 5.99 -7.68
N PRO A 193 11.34 5.96 -7.71
CA PRO A 193 12.08 5.22 -8.71
C PRO A 193 11.96 3.71 -8.46
N ILE A 194 11.56 2.97 -9.49
CA ILE A 194 11.49 1.50 -9.48
C ILE A 194 12.13 1.01 -10.78
N GLU A 195 13.30 0.38 -10.67
CA GLU A 195 14.15 0.00 -11.80
C GLU A 195 14.42 1.18 -12.76
N ARG A 196 13.91 1.08 -14.00
CA ARG A 196 13.97 2.10 -15.06
C ARG A 196 12.72 2.99 -15.13
N TYR A 197 11.72 2.71 -14.31
CA TYR A 197 10.47 3.43 -14.24
C TYR A 197 10.44 4.31 -13.00
N ARG A 198 9.39 5.11 -12.97
CA ARG A 198 9.10 5.95 -11.84
C ARG A 198 7.60 5.90 -11.61
N VAL A 199 7.22 5.41 -10.43
CA VAL A 199 5.82 5.34 -10.01
C VAL A 199 5.37 6.75 -9.67
N ASP A 200 4.24 7.17 -10.23
CA ASP A 200 3.74 8.52 -10.01
C ASP A 200 3.48 8.78 -8.51
N ILE A 201 2.80 7.85 -7.83
CA ILE A 201 2.49 7.94 -6.39
C ILE A 201 2.56 6.55 -5.73
N VAL A 202 3.15 6.48 -4.54
CA VAL A 202 3.15 5.30 -3.67
C VAL A 202 2.51 5.67 -2.33
N VAL A 203 1.57 4.84 -1.88
CA VAL A 203 0.91 4.98 -0.58
C VAL A 203 1.32 3.84 0.34
N GLU A 204 1.79 4.18 1.53
CA GLU A 204 2.24 3.27 2.61
C GLU A 204 3.29 2.24 2.18
N ASP A 205 4.08 2.51 1.14
CA ASP A 205 5.01 1.57 0.50
C ASP A 205 4.33 0.29 -0.06
N ARG A 206 2.99 0.29 -0.19
CA ARG A 206 2.19 -0.90 -0.52
C ARG A 206 1.33 -0.73 -1.76
N VAL A 207 0.80 0.47 -2.01
CA VAL A 207 -0.08 0.75 -3.14
C VAL A 207 0.63 1.65 -4.13
N ALA A 208 0.81 1.19 -5.36
CA ALA A 208 1.28 2.03 -6.46
C ALA A 208 0.11 2.61 -7.24
N ILE A 209 0.19 3.90 -7.55
CA ILE A 209 -0.79 4.61 -8.34
C ILE A 209 -0.08 5.23 -9.53
N GLU A 210 -0.61 4.99 -10.72
CA GLU A 210 -0.14 5.62 -11.95
C GLU A 210 -1.27 6.41 -12.59
N VAL A 211 -0.94 7.64 -12.99
CA VAL A 211 -1.87 8.63 -13.50
C VAL A 211 -1.62 8.83 -14.99
N LYS A 212 -2.69 8.73 -15.79
CA LYS A 212 -2.61 8.96 -17.24
C LYS A 212 -3.81 9.73 -17.77
N ILE A 213 -3.56 10.64 -18.71
CA ILE A 213 -4.61 11.24 -19.55
C ILE A 213 -4.73 10.40 -20.81
N ALA A 214 -5.94 9.88 -21.07
CA ALA A 214 -6.28 9.07 -22.23
C ALA A 214 -6.26 9.89 -23.54
N SER A 215 -5.08 10.32 -23.95
CA SER A 215 -4.86 11.26 -25.05
C SER A 215 -4.28 10.63 -26.31
N SER A 216 -3.75 9.41 -26.20
CA SER A 216 -3.28 8.57 -27.30
C SER A 216 -3.21 7.09 -26.91
N VAL A 217 -3.33 6.21 -27.90
CA VAL A 217 -3.18 4.76 -27.75
C VAL A 217 -1.81 4.38 -27.17
N SER A 218 -0.74 5.03 -27.62
CA SER A 218 0.62 4.76 -27.16
C SER A 218 0.80 5.01 -25.65
N LYS A 219 0.08 6.00 -25.08
CA LYS A 219 0.11 6.22 -23.62
C LYS A 219 -0.54 5.08 -22.86
N LEU A 220 -1.70 4.59 -23.32
CA LEU A 220 -2.41 3.46 -22.70
C LEU A 220 -1.63 2.14 -22.84
N GLN A 221 -0.91 1.95 -23.95
CA GLN A 221 0.00 0.81 -24.10
C GLN A 221 1.18 0.86 -23.14
N ARG A 222 1.78 2.05 -22.94
CA ARG A 222 2.85 2.23 -21.95
C ARG A 222 2.37 1.96 -20.53
N LEU A 223 1.16 2.44 -20.20
CA LEU A 223 0.51 2.18 -18.93
C LEU A 223 0.41 0.67 -18.66
N LEU A 224 -0.07 -0.13 -19.61
CA LEU A 224 -0.11 -1.61 -19.48
C LEU A 224 1.27 -2.20 -19.14
N GLY A 225 2.33 -1.71 -19.81
CA GLY A 225 3.70 -2.15 -19.55
C GLY A 225 4.17 -1.77 -18.14
N GLN A 226 3.92 -0.54 -17.71
CA GLN A 226 4.26 -0.06 -16.37
C GLN A 226 3.54 -0.86 -15.27
N MET A 227 2.23 -1.11 -15.44
CA MET A 227 1.46 -1.79 -14.39
C MET A 227 1.93 -3.21 -14.14
N ARG A 228 2.40 -3.91 -15.17
CA ARG A 228 2.98 -5.25 -15.01
C ARG A 228 4.22 -5.22 -14.11
N VAL A 229 5.07 -4.22 -14.27
CA VAL A 229 6.25 -4.04 -13.43
C VAL A 229 5.84 -3.69 -12.00
N TYR A 230 4.91 -2.74 -11.82
CA TYR A 230 4.57 -2.27 -10.48
C TYR A 230 3.99 -3.38 -9.60
N LYS A 231 3.23 -4.31 -10.18
CA LYS A 231 2.66 -5.45 -9.45
C LYS A 231 3.70 -6.39 -8.82
N ASP A 232 4.95 -6.33 -9.24
CA ASP A 232 6.03 -7.12 -8.64
C ASP A 232 6.55 -6.50 -7.33
N TYR A 233 6.33 -5.20 -7.14
CA TYR A 233 6.84 -4.39 -6.02
C TYR A 233 5.75 -4.01 -5.01
N PHE A 234 4.52 -3.85 -5.47
CA PHE A 234 3.40 -3.32 -4.67
C PHE A 234 2.31 -4.37 -4.48
N ASP A 235 1.69 -4.35 -3.30
CA ASP A 235 0.59 -5.25 -2.93
C ASP A 235 -0.66 -4.98 -3.78
N ASP A 236 -0.86 -3.72 -4.15
CA ASP A 236 -1.94 -3.28 -5.03
C ASP A 236 -1.46 -2.21 -6.00
N VAL A 237 -2.06 -2.20 -7.19
CA VAL A 237 -1.74 -1.25 -8.26
C VAL A 237 -3.01 -0.65 -8.81
N ILE A 238 -3.06 0.67 -8.78
CA ILE A 238 -4.20 1.47 -9.22
C ILE A 238 -3.80 2.29 -10.44
N ALA A 239 -4.55 2.15 -11.53
CA ALA A 239 -4.47 3.05 -12.66
C ALA A 239 -5.57 4.11 -12.54
N VAL A 240 -5.18 5.38 -12.47
CA VAL A 240 -6.10 6.53 -12.55
C VAL A 240 -6.04 7.09 -13.96
N ILE A 241 -7.12 6.95 -14.71
CA ILE A 241 -7.20 7.35 -16.11
C ILE A 241 -8.18 8.52 -16.24
N LEU A 242 -7.68 9.68 -16.66
CA LEU A 242 -8.53 10.82 -17.04
C LEU A 242 -8.92 10.67 -18.51
N ASP A 243 -10.19 10.32 -18.75
CA ASP A 243 -10.79 10.31 -20.08
C ASP A 243 -11.10 11.74 -20.52
N ILE A 244 -10.68 12.09 -21.74
CA ILE A 244 -10.90 13.41 -22.33
C ILE A 244 -11.81 13.35 -23.57
N GLY A 245 -12.49 12.23 -23.79
CA GLY A 245 -13.39 12.00 -24.93
C GLY A 245 -12.66 11.80 -26.26
N LYS A 246 -11.42 11.28 -26.22
CA LYS A 246 -10.70 10.92 -27.44
C LYS A 246 -10.95 9.46 -27.81
N ASP A 247 -11.05 9.19 -29.10
CA ASP A 247 -11.14 7.82 -29.61
C ASP A 247 -9.77 7.12 -29.52
N VAL A 248 -9.56 6.41 -28.42
CA VAL A 248 -8.33 5.64 -28.13
C VAL A 248 -8.61 4.20 -27.72
N ASP A 249 -9.83 3.70 -27.97
CA ASP A 249 -10.27 2.36 -27.58
C ASP A 249 -10.07 2.09 -26.08
N LEU A 250 -10.46 3.07 -25.24
CA LEU A 250 -10.18 3.09 -23.80
C LEU A 250 -10.70 1.84 -23.09
N GLU A 251 -11.93 1.40 -23.40
CA GLU A 251 -12.57 0.22 -22.81
C GLU A 251 -11.75 -1.06 -22.96
N ARG A 252 -11.12 -1.26 -24.13
CA ARG A 252 -10.24 -2.41 -24.34
C ARG A 252 -9.03 -2.39 -23.42
N TYR A 253 -8.45 -1.20 -23.17
CA TYR A 253 -7.31 -1.05 -22.27
C TYR A 253 -7.71 -1.24 -20.80
N ILE A 254 -8.87 -0.71 -20.38
CA ILE A 254 -9.43 -0.94 -19.05
C ILE A 254 -9.64 -2.43 -18.80
N THR A 255 -10.24 -3.13 -19.77
CA THR A 255 -10.49 -4.58 -19.67
C THR A 255 -9.19 -5.36 -19.49
N LYS A 256 -8.14 -5.01 -20.24
CA LYS A 256 -6.81 -5.64 -20.11
C LYS A 256 -6.18 -5.36 -18.74
N LEU A 257 -6.22 -4.11 -18.27
CA LEU A 257 -5.70 -3.72 -16.97
C LEU A 257 -6.38 -4.51 -15.83
N ARG A 258 -7.73 -4.55 -15.84
CA ARG A 258 -8.50 -5.30 -14.83
C ARG A 258 -8.22 -6.79 -14.87
N ARG A 259 -8.13 -7.39 -16.07
CA ARG A 259 -7.75 -8.81 -16.22
C ARG A 259 -6.35 -9.09 -15.67
N ASP A 260 -5.43 -8.15 -15.85
CA ASP A 260 -4.08 -8.24 -15.32
C ASP A 260 -4.05 -7.86 -13.82
N GLY A 261 -5.19 -7.75 -13.13
CA GLY A 261 -5.31 -7.54 -11.68
C GLY A 261 -5.02 -6.11 -11.21
N VAL A 262 -5.14 -5.12 -12.11
CA VAL A 262 -4.98 -3.69 -11.79
C VAL A 262 -6.35 -3.10 -11.48
N ARG A 263 -6.48 -2.36 -10.38
CA ARG A 263 -7.69 -1.60 -10.09
C ARG A 263 -7.69 -0.33 -10.93
N VAL A 264 -8.80 -0.04 -11.60
CA VAL A 264 -8.87 1.07 -12.57
C VAL A 264 -9.95 2.06 -12.16
N LEU A 265 -9.53 3.29 -11.90
CA LEU A 265 -10.42 4.44 -11.72
C LEU A 265 -10.40 5.27 -13.00
N VAL A 266 -11.57 5.46 -13.61
CA VAL A 266 -11.73 6.37 -14.74
C VAL A 266 -12.38 7.64 -14.24
N ILE A 267 -11.77 8.77 -14.54
CA ILE A 267 -12.32 10.10 -14.26
C ILE A 267 -12.67 10.73 -15.60
N GLU A 268 -13.92 11.14 -15.77
CA GLU A 268 -14.36 11.79 -17.01
C GLU A 268 -14.00 13.28 -17.00
N GLY A 269 -13.50 13.77 -18.12
CA GLY A 269 -13.13 15.17 -18.28
C GLY A 269 -13.35 15.66 -19.70
N LYS A 270 -13.48 16.98 -19.84
CA LYS A 270 -13.61 17.65 -21.12
C LYS A 270 -12.57 18.74 -21.27
N LYS A 271 -11.81 18.70 -22.37
CA LYS A 271 -10.90 19.80 -22.72
C LYS A 271 -11.68 21.10 -22.91
N THR A 272 -11.21 22.15 -22.25
CA THR A 272 -11.73 23.51 -22.31
C THR A 272 -10.60 24.53 -22.25
N THR A 273 -10.92 25.82 -22.38
CA THR A 273 -9.94 26.90 -22.26
C THR A 273 -10.33 27.85 -21.15
N LYS A 274 -9.40 28.17 -20.26
CA LYS A 274 -9.57 29.14 -19.17
C LYS A 274 -8.81 30.42 -19.50
N LYS A 275 -9.42 31.59 -19.24
CA LYS A 275 -8.71 32.88 -19.32
C LYS A 275 -7.87 33.06 -18.05
N LYS A 276 -6.56 33.31 -18.22
CA LYS A 276 -5.65 33.75 -17.16
C LYS A 276 -5.02 35.07 -17.59
N GLY A 277 -5.58 36.19 -17.12
CA GLY A 277 -5.23 37.52 -17.62
C GLY A 277 -5.51 37.66 -19.12
N LYS A 278 -4.51 38.06 -19.91
CA LYS A 278 -4.61 38.20 -21.38
C LYS A 278 -4.40 36.88 -22.17
N LYS A 279 -3.98 35.79 -21.52
CA LYS A 279 -3.68 34.50 -22.18
C LYS A 279 -4.81 33.48 -21.93
N ARG A 280 -5.03 32.58 -22.91
CA ARG A 280 -5.90 31.40 -22.78
C ARG A 280 -5.04 30.18 -22.49
N GLU A 281 -5.38 29.42 -21.46
CA GLU A 281 -4.72 28.17 -21.07
C GLU A 281 -5.69 27.01 -21.31
N VAL A 282 -5.23 25.92 -21.95
CA VAL A 282 -6.04 24.71 -22.12
C VAL A 282 -6.07 23.98 -20.78
N VAL A 283 -7.26 23.62 -20.31
CA VAL A 283 -7.48 22.86 -19.09
C VAL A 283 -8.49 21.75 -19.35
N ILE A 284 -8.50 20.72 -18.51
CA ILE A 284 -9.48 19.63 -18.54
C ILE A 284 -10.44 19.88 -17.38
N ARG A 285 -11.71 20.12 -17.68
CA ARG A 285 -12.76 20.23 -16.68
C ARG A 285 -13.29 18.84 -16.37
N ILE A 286 -13.22 18.43 -15.11
CA ILE A 286 -13.74 17.12 -14.70
C ILE A 286 -15.27 17.17 -14.69
N GLN A 287 -15.90 16.13 -15.23
CA GLN A 287 -17.33 15.93 -15.22
C GLN A 287 -17.66 15.13 -13.98
N THR A 288 -18.30 15.80 -13.01
CA THR A 288 -18.90 15.18 -11.82
C THR A 288 -20.32 14.75 -12.09
#